data_AF-A0A537IWK5-F1
#
_entry.id   AF-A0A537IWK5-F1
#
_cell.length_a   1.000
_cell.length_b   1.000
_cell.length_c   1.000
_cell.angle_alpha   90.00
_cell.angle_beta   90.00
_cell.angle_gamma   90.00
#
_symmetry.space_group_name_H-M   'P 1'
#
loop_
_entity.id
_entity.type
_entity.pdbx_description
1 polymer ?
#
loop_
_entity_poly.entity_id
_entity_poly.type
_entity_poly.pdbx_seq_one_letter_code
_entity_poly.pdbx_strand_id
1 'polypeptide(L)'
;AAETLGRRLVDGVTPVHIFDESYEVRLQVHRIESYSAHADRDELVAWVGRMPRVGQICLVHGEEQQCMALSRHLIRRGIKTIVPQRGQRVTV
;
A
#
# COMPACT_ATOMS: atom_id res chain seq x y z
N ALA A 1 5.17 4.42 -3.63
CA ALA A 1 5.99 3.30 -4.15
C ALA A 1 7.34 3.32 -3.45
N ALA A 2 7.81 2.15 -3.04
CA ALA A 2 9.15 1.97 -2.48
C ALA A 2 10.24 2.35 -3.49
N GLU A 3 11.41 2.72 -2.99
CA GLU A 3 12.65 2.95 -3.78
C GLU A 3 12.61 4.08 -4.82
N THR A 4 11.60 4.95 -4.75
CA THR A 4 11.52 6.15 -5.61
C THR A 4 12.27 7.33 -5.01
N LEU A 5 12.74 8.26 -5.86
CA LEU A 5 13.32 9.53 -5.40
C LEU A 5 12.36 10.29 -4.46
N GLY A 6 11.07 10.35 -4.80
CA GLY A 6 10.06 10.97 -3.95
C GLY A 6 9.95 10.31 -2.57
N ARG A 7 10.03 8.98 -2.50
CA ARG A 7 10.05 8.26 -1.22
C ARG A 7 11.29 8.61 -0.40
N ARG A 8 12.48 8.64 -1.02
CA ARG A 8 13.74 9.03 -0.36
C ARG A 8 13.70 10.45 0.21
N LEU A 9 13.11 11.39 -0.53
CA LEU A 9 12.92 12.77 -0.07
C LEU A 9 12.01 12.83 1.17
N VAL A 10 10.88 12.10 1.15
CA VAL A 10 9.96 12.02 2.29
C VAL A 10 10.63 11.36 3.51
N ASP A 11 11.47 10.35 3.28
CA ASP A 11 12.22 9.65 4.35
C ASP A 11 13.42 10.46 4.88
N GLY A 12 13.66 11.67 4.36
CA GLY A 12 14.72 12.58 4.84
C GLY A 12 16.13 12.17 4.42
N VAL A 13 16.27 11.34 3.40
CA VAL A 13 17.58 10.91 2.89
C VAL A 13 18.31 12.10 2.24
N THR A 14 19.53 12.41 2.69
CA THR A 14 20.45 13.37 2.06
C THR A 14 21.89 12.83 2.09
N PRO A 15 22.67 12.96 1.00
CA PRO A 15 22.29 13.51 -0.30
C PRO A 15 21.38 12.58 -1.12
N VAL A 16 20.67 13.15 -2.11
CA VAL A 16 19.89 12.39 -3.11
C VAL A 16 20.58 12.44 -4.47
N HIS A 17 20.35 11.40 -5.29
CA HIS A 17 20.87 11.36 -6.67
C HIS A 17 19.76 11.72 -7.65
N ILE A 18 20.06 12.64 -8.55
CA ILE A 18 19.19 13.05 -9.66
C ILE A 18 20.05 13.00 -10.91
N PHE A 19 19.75 12.08 -11.83
CA PHE A 19 20.64 11.69 -12.92
C PHE A 19 22.01 11.26 -12.38
N ASP A 20 23.11 11.77 -12.94
CA ASP A 20 24.48 11.41 -12.57
C ASP A 20 25.07 12.33 -11.49
N GLU A 21 24.25 13.18 -10.88
CA GLU A 21 24.68 14.16 -9.88
C GLU A 21 24.07 13.90 -8.50
N SER A 22 24.80 14.33 -7.46
CA SER A 22 24.41 14.20 -6.06
C SER A 22 24.08 15.58 -5.48
N TYR A 23 22.92 15.69 -4.83
CA TYR A 23 22.40 16.96 -4.32
C TYR A 23 22.06 16.86 -2.82
N GLU A 24 22.53 17.85 -2.06
CA GLU A 24 22.15 18.02 -0.66
C GLU A 24 20.71 18.56 -0.55
N VAL A 25 19.89 17.91 0.27
CA VAL A 25 18.51 18.34 0.53
C VAL A 25 18.52 19.42 1.60
N ARG A 26 18.54 20.68 1.18
CA ARG A 26 18.52 21.86 2.08
C ARG A 26 17.12 22.43 2.33
N LEU A 27 16.13 21.91 1.61
CA LEU A 27 14.74 22.36 1.64
C LEU A 27 13.92 21.56 2.65
N GLN A 28 12.84 22.16 3.16
CA GLN A 28 11.87 21.47 3.99
C GLN A 28 10.98 20.60 3.12
N VAL A 29 10.89 19.31 3.44
CA VAL A 29 10.03 18.36 2.73
C VAL A 29 8.73 18.19 3.51
N HIS A 30 7.60 18.51 2.87
CA HIS A 30 6.27 18.32 3.43
C HIS A 30 5.50 17.27 2.62
N ARG A 31 4.72 16.44 3.33
CA ARG A 31 3.83 15.45 2.71
C ARG A 31 2.39 15.75 3.10
N ILE A 32 1.54 15.93 2.10
CA ILE A 32 0.11 16.13 2.30
C ILE A 32 -0.59 14.83 1.90
N GLU A 33 -1.17 14.13 2.87
CA GLU A 33 -1.81 12.82 2.65
C GLU A 33 -3.21 12.92 2.03
N SER A 34 -3.88 14.08 2.19
CA SER A 34 -5.30 14.28 1.85
C SER A 34 -5.62 14.29 0.35
N TYR A 35 -4.61 14.24 -0.53
CA TYR A 35 -4.79 14.20 -1.99
C TYR A 35 -4.67 12.79 -2.58
N SER A 36 -4.50 11.75 -1.75
CA SER A 36 -4.52 10.36 -2.23
C SER A 36 -5.92 10.01 -2.78
N ALA A 37 -5.98 9.54 -4.02
CA ALA A 37 -7.21 9.01 -4.61
C ALA A 37 -7.51 7.55 -4.18
N HIS A 38 -6.61 6.94 -3.40
CA HIS A 38 -6.80 5.59 -2.88
C HIS A 38 -7.53 5.61 -1.55
N ALA A 39 -8.50 4.71 -1.42
CA ALA A 39 -9.20 4.47 -0.18
C ALA A 39 -8.23 4.04 0.93
N ASP A 40 -8.44 4.56 2.13
CA ASP A 40 -7.69 4.15 3.30
C ASP A 40 -8.12 2.76 3.81
N ARG A 41 -7.46 2.28 4.87
CA ARG A 41 -7.78 0.97 5.47
C ARG A 41 -9.24 0.87 5.91
N ASP A 42 -9.76 1.90 6.56
CA ASP A 42 -11.07 1.85 7.19
C ASP A 42 -12.18 1.98 6.13
N GLU A 43 -11.94 2.76 5.08
CA GLU A 43 -12.76 2.82 3.87
C GLU A 43 -12.82 1.47 3.14
N LEU A 44 -11.68 0.79 2.96
CA LEU A 44 -11.63 -0.55 2.34
C LEU A 44 -12.40 -1.58 3.18
N VAL A 45 -12.26 -1.54 4.50
CA VAL A 45 -12.96 -2.46 5.41
C VAL A 45 -14.46 -2.19 5.39
N ALA A 46 -14.87 -0.92 5.41
CA ALA A 46 -16.27 -0.53 5.28
C ALA A 46 -16.86 -0.96 3.94
N TRP A 47 -16.09 -0.83 2.85
CA TRP A 47 -16.49 -1.26 1.52
C TRP A 47 -16.73 -2.77 1.45
N VAL A 48 -15.81 -3.58 1.96
CA VAL A 48 -15.99 -5.05 2.05
C VAL A 48 -17.20 -5.41 2.89
N GLY A 49 -17.44 -4.71 4.02
CA GLY A 49 -18.59 -4.95 4.89
C GLY A 49 -19.95 -4.69 4.25
N ARG A 50 -20.00 -3.92 3.15
CA ARG A 50 -21.23 -3.64 2.38
C ARG A 50 -21.48 -4.62 1.23
N MET A 51 -20.55 -5.52 0.95
CA MET A 51 -20.70 -6.50 -0.13
C MET A 51 -21.66 -7.62 0.26
N PRO A 52 -22.39 -8.21 -0.70
CA PRO A 52 -23.06 -9.49 -0.50
C PRO A 52 -22.02 -10.56 -0.14
N ARG A 53 -22.48 -11.70 0.39
CA ARG A 53 -21.60 -12.75 0.93
C ARG A 53 -20.50 -13.14 -0.07
N VAL A 54 -19.26 -12.76 0.25
CA VAL A 54 -18.06 -13.08 -0.53
C VAL A 54 -17.48 -14.42 -0.10
N GLY A 55 -17.06 -15.24 -1.07
CA GLY A 55 -16.41 -16.52 -0.81
C GLY A 55 -14.96 -16.36 -0.32
N GLN A 56 -14.16 -15.63 -1.09
CA GLN A 56 -12.76 -15.32 -0.80
C GLN A 56 -12.34 -14.01 -1.50
N ILE A 57 -11.54 -13.19 -0.82
CA ILE A 57 -11.00 -11.93 -1.35
C ILE A 57 -9.51 -12.10 -1.69
N CYS A 58 -9.10 -11.71 -2.89
CA CYS A 58 -7.69 -11.62 -3.29
C CYS A 58 -7.19 -10.20 -3.09
N LEU A 59 -6.23 -9.99 -2.18
CA LEU A 59 -5.62 -8.68 -1.92
C LEU A 59 -4.39 -8.49 -2.81
N VAL A 60 -4.45 -7.48 -3.68
CA VAL A 60 -3.42 -7.16 -4.67
C VAL A 60 -3.14 -5.65 -4.69
N HIS A 61 -2.17 -5.21 -5.49
CA HIS A 61 -1.83 -3.80 -5.70
C HIS A 61 -1.56 -3.02 -4.40
N GLY A 62 -0.82 -3.64 -3.49
CA GLY A 62 -0.29 -3.02 -2.28
C GLY A 62 1.04 -3.63 -1.91
N GLU A 63 1.79 -2.98 -1.04
CA GLU A 63 3.01 -3.56 -0.50
C GLU A 63 2.66 -4.81 0.31
N GLU A 64 3.50 -5.84 0.26
CA GLU A 64 3.22 -7.16 0.84
C GLU A 64 2.79 -7.06 2.32
N GLN A 65 3.53 -6.28 3.12
CA GLN A 65 3.22 -6.08 4.54
C GLN A 65 1.86 -5.41 4.76
N GLN A 66 1.49 -4.46 3.90
CA GLN A 66 0.20 -3.76 3.97
C GLN A 66 -0.95 -4.70 3.59
N CYS A 67 -0.81 -5.47 2.52
CA CYS A 67 -1.76 -6.50 2.11
C CYS A 67 -1.93 -7.55 3.22
N MET A 68 -0.85 -8.02 3.83
CA MET A 68 -0.89 -8.97 4.94
C MET A 68 -1.54 -8.38 6.20
N ALA A 69 -1.33 -7.10 6.48
CA ALA A 69 -2.01 -6.41 7.58
C ALA A 69 -3.52 -6.31 7.36
N LEU A 70 -3.96 -5.90 6.16
CA LEU A 70 -5.38 -5.86 5.79
C LEU A 70 -6.01 -7.26 5.81
N SER A 71 -5.30 -8.27 5.28
CA SER A 71 -5.70 -9.68 5.31
C SER A 71 -6.04 -10.14 6.72
N ARG A 72 -5.11 -9.93 7.67
CA ARG A 72 -5.33 -10.27 9.10
C ARG A 72 -6.51 -9.52 9.72
N HIS A 73 -6.80 -8.31 9.26
CA HIS A 73 -7.91 -7.52 9.75
C HIS A 73 -9.27 -8.02 9.24
N LEU A 74 -9.33 -8.48 7.99
CA LEU A 74 -10.53 -9.06 7.36
C LEU A 74 -10.80 -10.49 7.86
N ILE A 75 -9.76 -11.32 8.04
CA ILE A 75 -9.88 -12.68 8.61
C ILE A 75 -10.50 -12.63 10.01
N ARG A 76 -10.11 -11.67 10.85
CA ARG A 76 -10.72 -11.46 12.18
C ARG A 76 -12.21 -11.13 12.14
N ARG A 77 -12.74 -10.72 11.00
CA ARG A 77 -14.17 -10.46 10.75
C ARG A 77 -14.87 -11.62 10.05
N GLY A 78 -14.23 -12.78 9.95
CA GLY A 78 -14.78 -13.98 9.31
C GLY A 78 -14.73 -13.96 7.78
N ILE A 79 -13.98 -13.03 7.18
CA ILE A 79 -13.84 -12.90 5.73
C ILE A 79 -12.57 -13.63 5.29
N LYS A 80 -12.70 -14.60 4.38
CA LYS A 80 -11.54 -15.33 3.82
C LYS A 80 -10.76 -14.43 2.86
N THR A 81 -9.45 -14.38 3.03
CA THR A 81 -8.55 -13.59 2.18
C THR A 81 -7.34 -14.39 1.73
N ILE A 82 -6.76 -14.01 0.59
CA ILE A 82 -5.46 -14.48 0.11
C ILE A 82 -4.64 -13.28 -0.40
N VAL A 83 -3.33 -13.29 -0.15
CA VAL A 83 -2.37 -12.35 -0.75
C VAL A 83 -1.53 -13.16 -1.74
N PRO A 84 -1.91 -13.19 -3.03
CA PRO A 84 -1.22 -14.02 -4.00
C PRO A 84 0.17 -13.46 -4.34
N GLN A 85 1.10 -14.36 -4.61
CA GLN A 85 2.40 -14.00 -5.18
C GLN A 85 2.28 -13.77 -6.70
N ARG A 86 3.23 -13.04 -7.28
CA ARG A 86 3.28 -12.82 -8.73
C ARG A 86 3.35 -14.17 -9.46
N GLY A 87 2.41 -14.39 -10.38
CA GLY A 87 2.32 -15.63 -11.16
C GLY A 87 1.55 -16.78 -10.47
N GLN A 88 1.14 -16.61 -9.21
CA GLN A 88 0.28 -17.58 -8.53
C GLN A 88 -1.11 -17.59 -9.16
N ARG A 89 -1.64 -18.79 -9.41
CA ARG A 89 -3.02 -18.99 -9.85
C ARG A 89 -3.91 -19.25 -8.64
N VAL A 90 -5.06 -18.58 -8.59
CA VAL A 90 -6.09 -18.79 -7.55
C VAL A 90 -7.31 -19.37 -8.24
N THR A 91 -7.76 -20.53 -7.78
CA THR A 91 -9.01 -21.16 -8.23
C THR A 91 -10.16 -20.59 -7.40
N VAL A 92 -11.27 -20.26 -8.06
CA VAL A 92 -12.46 -19.64 -7.45
C VAL A 92 -13.62 -20.62 -7.48
#